data_AF-I4FNY3-F1
#
_entry.id   AF-I4FNY3-F1
#
_cell.length_a   1.000
_cell.length_b   1.000
_cell.length_c   1.000
_cell.angle_alpha   90.00
_cell.angle_beta   90.00
_cell.angle_gamma   90.00
#
_symmetry.space_group_name_H-M   'P 1'
#
loop_
_entity.id
_entity.type
_entity.pdbx_description
1 polymer ?
#
loop_
_entity_poly.entity_id
_entity_poly.type
_entity_poly.pdbx_seq_one_letter_code
_entity_poly.pdbx_strand_id
1 'polypeptide(L)'
;MVTVTQAGTTSCSTTVVRGLDRQLIAQMNRLVSGALVDFSSPKIRLGQAVWPFLQPAAKRALDRAVANRGQTLIVNSAYRTIAQQLLLFQQAQANRCGITIAAEPGKSNHQSGLALDIEDHAGWRPFLEAQGWKWLGPSDPVHFDFKGAGVRDIRSTAILAFQQLWNQNNPNDRIAEDGQWGPNTAARLGKSPANGFANGPTLDTGVNGGGSVELGDRLLQLTRPLLEGDDVRQVQQALVRNGFQSTVDGFFGPKTEEAVKAFQQQKQLQPVDGIVGPATLAALGLSSS
;
A
#
# COMPACT_ATOMS: atom_id res chain seq x y z
N MET A 1 -17.01 7.35 -16.79
CA MET A 1 -16.19 6.43 -15.99
C MET A 1 -15.07 7.26 -15.36
N VAL A 2 -14.83 7.13 -14.05
CA VAL A 2 -13.78 7.91 -13.37
C VAL A 2 -12.41 7.36 -13.77
N THR A 3 -11.51 8.21 -14.24
CA THR A 3 -10.16 7.79 -14.61
C THR A 3 -9.25 7.68 -13.39
N VAL A 4 -8.10 7.01 -13.52
CA VAL A 4 -7.05 6.93 -12.48
C VAL A 4 -6.66 8.32 -12.00
N THR A 5 -6.31 9.25 -12.90
CA THR A 5 -5.93 10.61 -12.51
C THR A 5 -7.08 11.33 -11.82
N GLN A 6 -8.32 11.22 -12.32
CA GLN A 6 -9.48 11.84 -11.68
C GLN A 6 -9.69 11.31 -10.25
N ALA A 7 -9.65 9.99 -10.07
CA ALA A 7 -9.78 9.36 -8.77
C ALA A 7 -8.70 9.83 -7.78
N GLY A 8 -7.45 9.95 -8.24
CA GLY A 8 -6.33 10.46 -7.45
C GLY A 8 -6.42 11.94 -7.09
N THR A 9 -7.13 12.74 -7.89
CA THR A 9 -7.37 14.15 -7.55
C THR A 9 -8.47 14.32 -6.49
N THR A 10 -9.42 13.40 -6.40
CA THR A 10 -10.55 13.49 -5.45
C THR A 10 -10.35 12.67 -4.20
N SER A 11 -9.43 11.70 -4.23
CA SER A 11 -9.13 10.83 -3.09
C SER A 11 -7.65 10.82 -2.82
N CYS A 12 -7.36 10.70 -1.54
CA CYS A 12 -6.03 10.49 -1.06
C CYS A 12 -5.69 8.98 -1.08
N SER A 13 -6.65 8.09 -0.81
CA SER A 13 -6.38 6.66 -0.76
C SER A 13 -6.03 6.03 -2.11
N THR A 14 -5.04 5.13 -2.15
CA THR A 14 -4.74 4.33 -3.36
C THR A 14 -5.77 3.24 -3.64
N THR A 15 -6.69 2.97 -2.70
CA THR A 15 -7.76 1.95 -2.88
C THR A 15 -8.71 2.28 -4.03
N VAL A 16 -8.76 3.54 -4.48
CA VAL A 16 -9.63 4.00 -5.56
C VAL A 16 -9.34 3.36 -6.91
N VAL A 17 -8.15 2.77 -7.10
CA VAL A 17 -7.78 2.03 -8.32
C VAL A 17 -7.85 0.51 -8.17
N ARG A 18 -8.47 0.01 -7.09
CA ARG A 18 -8.49 -1.42 -6.79
C ARG A 18 -9.02 -2.31 -7.93
N GLY A 19 -10.01 -1.80 -8.68
CA GLY A 19 -10.57 -2.53 -9.82
C GLY A 19 -9.55 -2.73 -10.94
N LEU A 20 -8.83 -1.66 -11.31
CA LEU A 20 -7.75 -1.74 -12.28
C LEU A 20 -6.57 -2.57 -11.76
N ASP A 21 -6.21 -2.43 -10.49
CA ASP A 21 -5.12 -3.18 -9.86
C ASP A 21 -5.29 -4.70 -10.00
N ARG A 22 -6.52 -5.21 -9.79
CA ARG A 22 -6.83 -6.64 -9.96
C ARG A 22 -6.53 -7.12 -11.37
N GLN A 23 -6.90 -6.33 -12.39
CA GLN A 23 -6.64 -6.67 -13.79
C GLN A 23 -5.15 -6.62 -14.10
N LEU A 24 -4.43 -5.63 -13.57
CA LEU A 24 -2.98 -5.52 -13.76
C LEU A 24 -2.24 -6.71 -13.15
N ILE A 25 -2.57 -7.10 -11.91
CA ILE A 25 -1.96 -8.26 -11.24
C ILE A 25 -2.29 -9.55 -11.99
N ALA A 26 -3.55 -9.72 -12.42
CA ALA A 26 -3.95 -10.89 -13.19
C ALA A 26 -3.25 -10.96 -14.55
N GLN A 27 -3.08 -9.83 -15.24
CA GLN A 27 -2.34 -9.77 -16.51
C GLN A 27 -0.85 -10.07 -16.31
N MET A 28 -0.23 -9.56 -15.24
CA MET A 28 1.14 -9.90 -14.89
C MET A 28 1.34 -11.40 -14.68
N ASN A 29 0.42 -12.04 -13.95
CA ASN A 29 0.48 -13.49 -13.71
C ASN A 29 0.21 -14.33 -14.97
N ARG A 30 -0.43 -13.77 -16.01
CA ARG A 30 -0.51 -14.40 -17.35
C ARG A 30 0.80 -14.27 -18.12
N LEU A 31 1.46 -13.11 -18.04
CA LEU A 31 2.74 -12.86 -18.72
C LEU A 31 3.89 -13.65 -18.09
N VAL A 32 3.90 -13.74 -16.77
CA VAL A 32 4.89 -14.49 -16.00
C VAL A 32 4.13 -15.32 -14.99
N SER A 33 3.95 -16.60 -15.31
CA SER A 33 3.21 -17.55 -14.47
C SER A 33 3.73 -17.53 -13.04
N GLY A 34 2.84 -17.19 -12.09
CA GLY A 34 3.15 -17.12 -10.68
C GLY A 34 4.18 -16.05 -10.30
N ALA A 35 4.28 -14.95 -11.05
CA ALA A 35 5.12 -13.82 -10.68
C ALA A 35 4.80 -13.28 -9.28
N LEU A 36 3.51 -13.22 -8.97
CA LEU A 36 2.99 -12.75 -7.69
C LEU A 36 2.02 -13.78 -7.12
N VAL A 37 2.19 -14.09 -5.83
CA VAL A 37 1.35 -15.01 -5.06
C VAL A 37 0.83 -14.33 -3.81
N ASP A 38 -0.38 -14.71 -3.41
CA ASP A 38 -1.01 -14.20 -2.19
C ASP A 38 -0.23 -14.67 -0.95
N PHE A 39 0.11 -13.75 -0.05
CA PHE A 39 0.75 -14.03 1.24
C PHE A 39 -0.18 -13.92 2.44
N SER A 40 -1.48 -13.69 2.23
CA SER A 40 -2.47 -13.60 3.30
C SER A 40 -2.42 -14.83 4.23
N SER A 41 -2.52 -14.59 5.53
CA SER A 41 -2.45 -15.62 6.57
C SER A 41 -3.11 -15.12 7.86
N PRO A 42 -3.69 -15.99 8.70
CA PRO A 42 -4.21 -15.59 10.02
C PRO A 42 -3.18 -14.92 10.94
N LYS A 43 -1.89 -15.10 10.67
CA LYS A 43 -0.78 -14.48 11.41
C LYS A 43 -0.28 -13.17 10.79
N ILE A 44 -0.95 -12.68 9.75
CA ILE A 44 -0.59 -11.45 9.06
C ILE A 44 -1.84 -10.57 8.96
N ARG A 45 -1.77 -9.39 9.60
CA ARG A 45 -2.76 -8.32 9.43
C ARG A 45 -2.26 -7.36 8.36
N LEU A 46 -3.15 -6.99 7.46
CA LEU A 46 -2.84 -6.16 6.29
C LEU A 46 -3.56 -4.83 6.45
N GLY A 47 -2.88 -3.73 6.14
CA GLY A 47 -3.56 -2.46 5.95
C GLY A 47 -4.58 -2.50 4.81
N GLN A 48 -5.60 -1.63 4.86
CA GLN A 48 -6.68 -1.64 3.87
C GLN A 48 -6.14 -1.49 2.43
N ALA A 49 -5.15 -0.65 2.18
CA ALA A 49 -4.61 -0.47 0.84
C ALA A 49 -3.60 -1.52 0.39
N VAL A 50 -3.24 -2.47 1.26
CA VAL A 50 -2.22 -3.47 0.96
C VAL A 50 -2.76 -4.49 -0.02
N TRP A 51 -2.04 -4.66 -1.13
CA TRP A 51 -2.17 -5.83 -1.97
C TRP A 51 -1.32 -6.95 -1.41
N PRO A 52 -1.90 -8.10 -1.00
CA PRO A 52 -1.16 -9.14 -0.32
C PRO A 52 -0.35 -10.00 -1.28
N PHE A 53 0.37 -9.39 -2.21
CA PHE A 53 1.16 -10.09 -3.20
C PHE A 53 2.64 -9.92 -2.94
N LEU A 54 3.37 -11.02 -3.06
CA LEU A 54 4.83 -11.08 -3.08
C LEU A 54 5.27 -12.07 -4.15
N GLN A 55 6.54 -12.02 -4.55
CA GLN A 55 7.10 -13.13 -5.31
C GLN A 55 7.15 -14.42 -4.46
N PRO A 56 7.05 -15.62 -5.06
CA PRO A 56 7.00 -16.87 -4.31
C PRO A 56 8.15 -17.09 -3.33
N ALA A 57 9.38 -16.68 -3.69
CA ALA A 57 10.54 -16.80 -2.81
C ALA A 57 10.43 -15.89 -1.57
N ALA A 58 9.98 -14.64 -1.77
CA ALA A 58 9.75 -13.68 -0.70
C ALA A 58 8.61 -14.13 0.22
N LYS A 59 7.48 -14.62 -0.33
CA LYS A 59 6.40 -15.21 0.48
C LYS A 59 6.91 -16.33 1.37
N ARG A 60 7.65 -17.31 0.83
CA ARG A 60 8.20 -18.42 1.63
C ARG A 60 9.13 -17.94 2.74
N ALA A 61 9.91 -16.89 2.49
CA ALA A 61 10.76 -16.28 3.50
C ALA A 61 9.95 -15.57 4.59
N LEU A 62 8.90 -14.84 4.21
CA LEU A 62 7.97 -14.21 5.14
C LEU A 62 7.28 -15.23 6.04
N ASP A 63 6.76 -16.32 5.45
CA ASP A 63 6.11 -17.41 6.19
C ASP A 63 7.04 -17.98 7.27
N ARG A 64 8.33 -18.19 6.95
CA ARG A 64 9.33 -18.68 7.91
C ARG A 64 9.63 -17.65 9.00
N ALA A 65 9.73 -16.37 8.68
CA ALA A 65 9.96 -15.31 9.66
C ALA A 65 8.79 -15.22 10.65
N VAL A 66 7.55 -15.24 10.15
CA VAL A 66 6.31 -15.22 10.95
C VAL A 66 6.22 -16.47 11.83
N ALA A 67 6.50 -17.65 11.28
CA ALA A 67 6.52 -18.89 12.06
C ALA A 67 7.56 -18.86 13.19
N ASN A 68 8.78 -18.38 12.91
CA ASN A 68 9.86 -18.32 13.90
C ASN A 68 9.60 -17.30 15.01
N ARG A 69 8.95 -16.17 14.71
CA ARG A 69 8.58 -15.18 15.73
C ARG A 69 7.34 -15.59 16.53
N GLY A 70 6.40 -16.29 15.90
CA GLY A 70 5.15 -16.75 16.52
C GLY A 70 4.11 -15.65 16.79
N GLN A 71 4.44 -14.39 16.51
CA GLN A 71 3.57 -13.23 16.70
C GLN A 71 2.89 -12.81 15.40
N THR A 72 1.80 -12.05 15.51
CA THR A 72 1.10 -11.48 14.36
C THR A 72 1.92 -10.35 13.75
N LEU A 73 2.19 -10.43 12.44
CA LEU A 73 2.84 -9.36 11.68
C LEU A 73 1.78 -8.38 11.18
N ILE A 74 2.03 -7.08 11.30
CA ILE A 74 1.20 -6.03 10.68
C ILE A 74 1.98 -5.45 9.50
N VAL A 75 1.41 -5.57 8.31
CA VAL A 75 1.98 -5.08 7.05
C VAL A 75 1.21 -3.85 6.59
N ASN A 76 1.94 -2.75 6.40
CA ASN A 76 1.42 -1.46 5.97
C ASN A 76 1.46 -1.29 4.44
N SER A 77 2.40 -1.96 3.77
CA SER A 77 2.57 -1.91 2.32
C SER A 77 3.35 -3.14 1.86
N ALA A 78 3.04 -3.63 0.66
CA ALA A 78 3.69 -4.79 0.06
C ALA A 78 3.85 -4.56 -1.45
N TYR A 79 3.42 -5.48 -2.32
CA TYR A 79 3.35 -5.18 -3.75
C TYR A 79 2.48 -3.94 -4.01
N ARG A 80 2.98 -3.03 -4.83
CA ARG A 80 2.26 -1.84 -5.27
C ARG A 80 2.15 -1.87 -6.78
N THR A 81 0.94 -1.73 -7.31
CA THR A 81 0.75 -1.73 -8.77
C THR A 81 1.33 -0.46 -9.40
N ILE A 82 1.51 -0.47 -10.72
CA ILE A 82 1.87 0.76 -11.44
C ILE A 82 0.77 1.84 -11.38
N ALA A 83 -0.51 1.46 -11.20
CA ALA A 83 -1.60 2.40 -11.06
C ALA A 83 -1.57 3.11 -9.71
N GLN A 84 -1.41 2.36 -8.61
CA GLN A 84 -1.21 2.95 -7.27
C GLN A 84 0.05 3.83 -7.24
N GLN A 85 1.15 3.39 -7.86
CA GLN A 85 2.37 4.19 -7.89
C GLN A 85 2.17 5.49 -8.70
N LEU A 86 1.37 5.49 -9.76
CA LEU A 86 1.03 6.72 -10.49
C LEU A 86 0.26 7.69 -9.59
N LEU A 87 -0.70 7.21 -8.79
CA LEU A 87 -1.42 8.05 -7.83
C LEU A 87 -0.47 8.71 -6.84
N LEU A 88 0.39 7.92 -6.18
CA LEU A 88 1.36 8.43 -5.21
C LEU A 88 2.33 9.43 -5.86
N PHE A 89 2.78 9.15 -7.08
CA PHE A 89 3.65 10.05 -7.84
C PHE A 89 2.98 11.40 -8.13
N GLN A 90 1.74 11.38 -8.62
CA GLN A 90 0.96 12.60 -8.89
C GLN A 90 0.64 13.38 -7.61
N GLN A 91 0.32 12.68 -6.52
CA GLN A 91 0.08 13.30 -5.21
C GLN A 91 1.34 13.97 -4.67
N ALA A 92 2.51 13.34 -4.82
CA ALA A 92 3.81 13.93 -4.46
C ALA A 92 4.09 15.20 -5.28
N GLN A 93 3.88 15.15 -6.60
CA GLN A 93 4.04 16.31 -7.47
C GLN A 93 3.11 17.47 -7.10
N ALA A 94 1.92 17.16 -6.62
CA ALA A 94 0.94 18.15 -6.16
C ALA A 94 1.14 18.55 -4.67
N ASN A 95 2.11 17.96 -3.97
CA ASN A 95 2.30 18.10 -2.52
C ASN A 95 1.01 17.86 -1.71
N ARG A 96 0.26 16.81 -2.08
CA ARG A 96 -1.01 16.44 -1.48
C ARG A 96 -0.87 15.20 -0.61
N CYS A 97 -1.85 15.01 0.28
CA CYS A 97 -1.98 13.79 1.08
C CYS A 97 -0.79 13.51 2.01
N GLY A 98 -0.02 14.55 2.37
CA GLY A 98 1.19 14.41 3.17
C GLY A 98 2.36 13.72 2.44
N ILE A 99 2.25 13.50 1.13
CA ILE A 99 3.28 12.85 0.32
C ILE A 99 4.14 13.94 -0.31
N THR A 100 5.43 13.97 0.04
CA THR A 100 6.39 14.96 -0.46
C THR A 100 7.34 14.39 -1.52
N ILE A 101 7.48 13.06 -1.57
CA ILE A 101 8.31 12.36 -2.53
C ILE A 101 7.73 10.98 -2.83
N ALA A 102 7.72 10.62 -4.11
CA ALA A 102 7.39 9.29 -4.57
C ALA A 102 8.18 9.00 -5.85
N ALA A 103 8.60 7.75 -6.01
CA ALA A 103 9.28 7.32 -7.23
C ALA A 103 8.32 7.34 -8.43
N GLU A 104 8.85 7.56 -9.64
CA GLU A 104 8.09 7.32 -10.86
C GLU A 104 7.67 5.84 -10.96
N PRO A 105 6.52 5.53 -11.58
CA PRO A 105 6.16 4.14 -11.85
C PRO A 105 7.25 3.40 -12.64
N GLY A 106 7.54 2.17 -12.21
CA GLY A 106 8.65 1.35 -12.70
C GLY A 106 9.94 1.50 -11.89
N LYS A 107 10.03 2.48 -10.97
CA LYS A 107 11.23 2.74 -10.17
C LYS A 107 11.07 2.42 -8.68
N SER A 108 9.86 2.20 -8.17
CA SER A 108 9.65 1.88 -6.75
C SER A 108 10.01 0.42 -6.43
N ASN A 109 10.65 0.19 -5.27
CA ASN A 109 10.95 -1.16 -4.78
C ASN A 109 9.68 -2.01 -4.57
N HIS A 110 8.56 -1.41 -4.16
CA HIS A 110 7.29 -2.13 -4.00
C HIS A 110 6.76 -2.75 -5.29
N GLN A 111 7.09 -2.17 -6.45
CA GLN A 111 6.68 -2.69 -7.75
C GLN A 111 7.47 -3.95 -8.15
N SER A 112 8.49 -4.35 -7.37
CA SER A 112 9.20 -5.61 -7.57
C SER A 112 8.46 -6.81 -6.97
N GLY A 113 7.49 -6.60 -6.06
CA GLY A 113 6.91 -7.70 -5.29
C GLY A 113 7.86 -8.33 -4.27
N LEU A 114 8.92 -7.60 -3.90
CA LEU A 114 9.95 -8.03 -2.95
C LEU A 114 10.11 -7.07 -1.76
N ALA A 115 9.26 -6.04 -1.64
CA ALA A 115 9.34 -5.06 -0.57
C ALA A 115 8.15 -5.17 0.39
N LEU A 116 8.39 -4.88 1.66
CA LEU A 116 7.39 -4.80 2.73
C LEU A 116 7.67 -3.58 3.59
N ASP A 117 6.61 -2.86 3.96
CA ASP A 117 6.63 -1.93 5.09
C ASP A 117 5.79 -2.50 6.21
N ILE A 118 6.35 -2.55 7.42
CA ILE A 118 5.75 -3.25 8.55
C ILE A 118 5.72 -2.39 9.82
N GLU A 119 4.80 -2.72 10.73
CA GLU A 119 4.88 -2.21 12.11
C GLU A 119 5.90 -3.01 12.93
N ASP A 120 6.39 -2.42 14.02
CA ASP A 120 7.39 -3.03 14.90
C ASP A 120 8.62 -3.58 14.14
N HIS A 121 9.16 -2.74 13.26
CA HIS A 121 10.33 -3.08 12.44
C HIS A 121 11.52 -3.58 13.28
N ALA A 122 11.76 -2.97 14.45
CA ALA A 122 12.86 -3.34 15.33
C ALA A 122 12.70 -4.76 15.89
N GLY A 123 11.50 -5.12 16.36
CA GLY A 123 11.22 -6.48 16.84
C GLY A 123 11.21 -7.53 15.73
N TRP A 124 10.79 -7.17 14.51
CA TRP A 124 10.72 -8.10 13.38
C TRP A 124 12.07 -8.32 12.68
N ARG A 125 12.97 -7.33 12.77
CA ARG A 125 14.23 -7.32 12.03
C ARG A 125 15.06 -8.60 12.17
N PRO A 126 15.34 -9.16 13.37
CA PRO A 126 16.15 -10.37 13.47
C PRO A 126 15.55 -11.58 12.75
N PHE A 127 14.22 -11.71 12.76
CA PHE A 127 13.49 -12.81 12.14
C PHE A 127 13.42 -12.66 10.62
N LEU A 128 13.24 -11.43 10.14
CA LEU A 128 13.24 -11.12 8.72
C LEU A 128 14.64 -11.24 8.10
N GLU A 129 15.67 -10.69 8.75
CA GLU A 129 17.06 -10.75 8.28
C GLU A 129 17.58 -12.20 8.23
N ALA A 130 17.21 -13.04 9.20
CA ALA A 130 17.50 -14.47 9.17
C ALA A 130 16.88 -15.21 7.96
N GLN A 131 15.87 -14.62 7.31
CA GLN A 131 15.21 -15.18 6.12
C GLN A 131 15.57 -14.46 4.82
N GLY A 132 16.58 -13.59 4.82
CA GLY A 132 17.08 -12.92 3.62
C GLY A 132 16.36 -11.61 3.26
N TRP A 133 15.59 -11.05 4.18
CA TRP A 133 15.09 -9.67 4.08
C TRP A 133 16.16 -8.71 4.56
N LYS A 134 16.33 -7.58 3.87
CA LYS A 134 17.28 -6.53 4.20
C LYS A 134 16.51 -5.30 4.65
N TRP A 135 16.74 -4.88 5.88
CA TRP A 135 16.24 -3.61 6.39
C TRP A 135 16.87 -2.44 5.62
N LEU A 136 16.06 -1.47 5.21
CA LEU A 136 16.53 -0.36 4.38
C LEU A 136 17.38 0.64 5.18
N GLY A 137 17.09 0.80 6.47
CA GLY A 137 17.86 1.64 7.37
C GLY A 137 17.03 2.77 7.99
N PRO A 138 17.68 3.67 8.75
CA PRO A 138 16.98 4.66 9.59
C PRO A 138 16.22 5.74 8.80
N SER A 139 16.54 5.97 7.52
CA SER A 139 15.80 6.91 6.68
C SER A 139 14.40 6.41 6.30
N ASP A 140 14.22 5.09 6.34
CA ASP A 140 12.94 4.41 6.13
C ASP A 140 12.84 3.16 7.01
N PRO A 141 12.60 3.36 8.32
CA PRO A 141 12.80 2.32 9.31
C PRO A 141 11.82 1.15 9.18
N VAL A 142 10.68 1.33 8.51
CA VAL A 142 9.68 0.26 8.36
C VAL A 142 9.92 -0.61 7.13
N HIS A 143 10.79 -0.19 6.22
CA HIS A 143 11.00 -0.82 4.91
C HIS A 143 11.99 -1.99 4.97
N PHE A 144 11.60 -3.11 4.35
CA PHE A 144 12.43 -4.28 4.10
C PHE A 144 12.35 -4.71 2.64
N ASP A 145 13.50 -5.01 2.05
CA ASP A 145 13.59 -5.66 0.74
C ASP A 145 14.04 -7.11 0.88
N PHE A 146 13.35 -8.06 0.29
CA PHE A 146 13.85 -9.41 0.13
C PHE A 146 15.00 -9.44 -0.89
N LYS A 147 16.15 -9.98 -0.49
CA LYS A 147 17.38 -10.10 -1.31
C LYS A 147 17.83 -11.55 -1.51
N GLY A 148 16.98 -12.53 -1.16
CA GLY A 148 17.28 -13.94 -1.36
C GLY A 148 17.25 -14.37 -2.85
N ALA A 149 17.73 -15.58 -3.10
CA ALA A 149 17.79 -16.15 -4.46
C ALA A 149 16.40 -16.53 -5.02
N GLY A 150 16.33 -16.77 -6.33
CA GLY A 150 15.12 -17.24 -7.00
C GLY A 150 14.07 -16.15 -7.25
N VAL A 151 14.51 -14.89 -7.31
CA VAL A 151 13.69 -13.72 -7.61
C VAL A 151 14.03 -13.16 -8.99
N ARG A 152 13.13 -12.36 -9.54
CA ARG A 152 13.31 -11.67 -10.83
C ARG A 152 12.84 -10.22 -10.74
N ASP A 153 13.32 -9.33 -11.58
CA ASP A 153 12.73 -8.00 -11.68
C ASP A 153 11.46 -8.06 -12.54
N ILE A 154 10.31 -7.72 -11.94
CA ILE A 154 8.99 -7.74 -12.59
C ILE A 154 8.46 -6.33 -12.90
N ARG A 155 9.25 -5.27 -12.68
CA ARG A 155 8.77 -3.90 -12.86
C ARG A 155 8.44 -3.59 -14.32
N SER A 156 9.27 -4.06 -15.26
CA SER A 156 8.98 -3.97 -16.69
C SER A 156 7.79 -4.85 -17.10
N THR A 157 7.60 -6.01 -16.45
CA THR A 157 6.43 -6.87 -16.65
C THR A 157 5.13 -6.17 -16.23
N ALA A 158 5.14 -5.44 -15.11
CA ALA A 158 3.98 -4.66 -14.67
C ALA A 158 3.60 -3.58 -15.69
N ILE A 159 4.59 -2.91 -16.28
CA ILE A 159 4.37 -1.91 -17.33
C ILE A 159 3.83 -2.56 -18.61
N LEU A 160 4.42 -3.67 -19.05
CA LEU A 160 3.98 -4.42 -20.22
C LEU A 160 2.54 -4.93 -20.05
N ALA A 161 2.19 -5.43 -18.86
CA ALA A 161 0.85 -5.87 -18.53
C ALA A 161 -0.19 -4.76 -18.75
N PHE A 162 0.13 -3.54 -18.31
CA PHE A 162 -0.73 -2.39 -18.58
C PHE A 162 -0.79 -2.03 -20.07
N GLN A 163 0.35 -1.99 -20.77
CA GLN A 163 0.37 -1.62 -22.19
C GLN A 163 -0.50 -2.57 -23.03
N GLN A 164 -0.42 -3.87 -22.78
CA GLN A 164 -1.29 -4.87 -23.41
C GLN A 164 -2.77 -4.67 -23.05
N LEU A 165 -3.08 -4.48 -21.76
CA LEU A 165 -4.45 -4.27 -21.30
C LEU A 165 -5.05 -2.99 -21.90
N TRP A 166 -4.26 -1.93 -22.02
CA TRP A 166 -4.65 -0.70 -22.68
C TRP A 166 -4.97 -0.95 -24.16
N ASN A 167 -4.05 -1.56 -24.90
CA ASN A 167 -4.21 -1.82 -26.34
C ASN A 167 -5.41 -2.74 -26.64
N GLN A 168 -5.68 -3.71 -25.76
CA GLN A 168 -6.86 -4.58 -25.86
C GLN A 168 -8.18 -3.80 -25.78
N ASN A 169 -8.23 -2.74 -24.99
CA ASN A 169 -9.44 -1.95 -24.76
C ASN A 169 -9.51 -0.68 -25.62
N ASN A 170 -8.41 -0.31 -26.28
CA ASN A 170 -8.29 0.93 -27.05
C ASN A 170 -7.65 0.67 -28.41
N PRO A 171 -8.33 -0.06 -29.32
CA PRO A 171 -7.75 -0.47 -30.61
C PRO A 171 -7.34 0.72 -31.51
N ASN A 172 -7.94 1.89 -31.30
CA ASN A 172 -7.68 3.11 -32.07
C ASN A 172 -6.68 4.08 -31.39
N ASP A 173 -6.21 3.78 -30.16
CA ASP A 173 -5.23 4.60 -29.44
C ASP A 173 -4.12 3.70 -28.86
N ARG A 174 -3.43 2.95 -29.73
CA ARG A 174 -2.42 1.98 -29.27
C ARG A 174 -1.13 2.66 -28.83
N ILE A 175 -0.47 2.05 -27.84
CA ILE A 175 0.88 2.39 -27.39
C ILE A 175 1.84 1.21 -27.61
N ALA A 176 3.15 1.46 -27.56
CA ALA A 176 4.14 0.39 -27.60
C ALA A 176 3.97 -0.57 -26.42
N GLU A 177 4.18 -1.87 -26.67
CA GLU A 177 4.18 -2.95 -25.68
C GLU A 177 5.63 -3.38 -25.38
N ASP A 178 6.43 -2.44 -24.89
CA ASP A 178 7.87 -2.58 -24.70
C ASP A 178 8.30 -2.78 -23.24
N GLY A 179 7.34 -2.73 -22.30
CA GLY A 179 7.61 -2.79 -20.86
C GLY A 179 8.35 -1.56 -20.32
N GLN A 180 8.44 -0.48 -21.09
CA GLN A 180 9.14 0.74 -20.70
C GLN A 180 8.17 1.82 -20.22
N TRP A 181 8.56 2.47 -19.12
CA TRP A 181 7.82 3.62 -18.62
C TRP A 181 8.20 4.86 -19.44
N GLY A 182 7.20 5.47 -20.08
CA GLY A 182 7.38 6.68 -20.88
C GLY A 182 6.12 7.55 -20.91
N PRO A 183 6.20 8.75 -21.50
CA PRO A 183 5.10 9.72 -21.48
C PRO A 183 3.79 9.18 -22.08
N ASN A 184 3.90 8.33 -23.12
CA ASN A 184 2.73 7.67 -23.70
C ASN A 184 2.07 6.71 -22.70
N THR A 185 2.83 5.79 -22.10
CA THR A 185 2.35 4.87 -21.06
C THR A 185 1.73 5.63 -19.88
N ALA A 186 2.40 6.67 -19.37
CA ALA A 186 1.92 7.48 -18.26
C ALA A 186 0.58 8.17 -18.56
N ALA A 187 0.46 8.80 -19.73
CA ALA A 187 -0.76 9.48 -20.14
C ALA A 187 -1.95 8.52 -20.24
N ARG A 188 -1.74 7.30 -20.76
CA ARG A 188 -2.79 6.29 -20.91
C ARG A 188 -3.15 5.66 -19.57
N LEU A 189 -2.18 5.42 -18.69
CA LEU A 189 -2.48 4.92 -17.35
C LEU A 189 -3.33 5.93 -16.57
N GLY A 190 -3.01 7.23 -16.68
CA GLY A 190 -3.83 8.29 -16.08
C GLY A 190 -5.26 8.39 -16.63
N LYS A 191 -5.46 8.07 -17.92
CA LYS A 191 -6.79 8.01 -18.57
C LYS A 191 -7.55 6.71 -18.33
N SER A 192 -6.89 5.68 -17.82
CA SER A 192 -7.49 4.37 -17.61
C SER A 192 -8.61 4.43 -16.58
N PRO A 193 -9.63 3.59 -16.68
CA PRO A 193 -10.70 3.54 -15.71
C PRO A 193 -10.23 2.99 -14.36
N ALA A 194 -10.47 3.74 -13.29
CA ALA A 194 -9.97 3.38 -11.96
C ALA A 194 -10.58 2.05 -11.44
N ASN A 195 -11.82 1.77 -11.83
CA ASN A 195 -12.51 0.51 -11.52
C ASN A 195 -12.15 -0.65 -12.47
N GLY A 196 -11.22 -0.45 -13.40
CA GLY A 196 -10.82 -1.46 -14.38
C GLY A 196 -11.57 -1.34 -15.72
N PHE A 197 -10.99 -1.94 -16.74
CA PHE A 197 -11.52 -1.99 -18.10
C PHE A 197 -12.67 -3.00 -18.23
N ALA A 198 -13.49 -2.83 -19.27
CA ALA A 198 -14.54 -3.79 -19.59
C ALA A 198 -13.97 -5.16 -20.00
N ASN A 199 -12.91 -5.17 -20.82
CA ASN A 199 -12.21 -6.39 -21.22
C ASN A 199 -10.91 -6.51 -20.43
N GLY A 200 -10.83 -7.44 -19.49
CA GLY A 200 -9.63 -7.64 -18.70
C GLY A 200 -9.61 -9.01 -18.03
N PRO A 201 -8.43 -9.48 -17.63
CA PRO A 201 -8.32 -10.71 -16.87
C PRO A 201 -8.97 -10.57 -15.49
N THR A 202 -9.58 -11.65 -15.01
CA THR A 202 -10.01 -11.78 -13.63
C THR A 202 -8.88 -12.36 -12.78
N LEU A 203 -8.76 -11.87 -11.55
CA LEU A 203 -7.80 -12.39 -10.58
C LEU A 203 -8.43 -13.58 -9.84
N ASP A 204 -7.99 -14.79 -10.20
CA ASP A 204 -8.51 -16.06 -9.66
C ASP A 204 -7.76 -16.52 -8.41
N THR A 205 -7.76 -15.69 -7.37
CA THR A 205 -7.02 -16.01 -6.13
C THR A 205 -7.92 -16.11 -4.90
N GLY A 206 -9.24 -15.92 -5.03
CA GLY A 206 -10.14 -15.80 -3.88
C GLY A 206 -9.80 -14.61 -2.95
N VAL A 207 -8.81 -13.79 -3.34
CA VAL A 207 -8.36 -12.61 -2.60
C VAL A 207 -9.39 -11.52 -2.82
N ASN A 208 -10.29 -11.40 -1.85
CA ASN A 208 -11.03 -10.17 -1.63
C ASN A 208 -10.01 -9.13 -1.16
N GLY A 209 -9.28 -8.52 -2.10
CA GLY A 209 -8.21 -7.57 -1.80
C GLY A 209 -8.63 -6.59 -0.71
N GLY A 210 -7.97 -6.73 0.45
CA GLY A 210 -8.24 -6.06 1.72
C GLY A 210 -9.63 -6.30 2.27
N GLY A 211 -9.74 -7.21 3.26
CA GLY A 211 -10.78 -7.12 4.27
C GLY A 211 -10.84 -5.70 4.83
N SER A 212 -12.02 -5.24 5.23
CA SER A 212 -12.12 -4.01 5.99
C SER A 212 -11.19 -4.13 7.19
N VAL A 213 -10.17 -3.27 7.26
CA VAL A 213 -9.43 -3.11 8.50
C VAL A 213 -10.37 -2.32 9.38
N GLU A 214 -11.00 -3.02 10.31
CA GLU A 214 -11.91 -2.40 11.25
C GLU A 214 -11.09 -1.60 12.27
N LEU A 215 -11.75 -0.63 12.86
CA LEU A 215 -11.11 0.23 13.84
C LEU A 215 -10.59 -0.62 15.02
N GLY A 216 -9.31 -0.47 15.41
CA GLY A 216 -8.70 -1.27 16.47
C GLY A 216 -7.97 -2.53 16.00
N ASP A 217 -7.98 -2.83 14.70
CA ASP A 217 -7.24 -3.96 14.15
C ASP A 217 -5.71 -3.75 14.04
N ARG A 218 -5.25 -2.50 14.08
CA ARG A 218 -3.83 -2.13 14.01
C ARG A 218 -3.57 -0.83 14.76
N LEU A 219 -2.32 -0.58 15.09
CA LEU A 219 -1.91 0.69 15.69
C LEU A 219 -1.84 1.76 14.60
N LEU A 220 -2.58 2.85 14.75
CA LEU A 220 -2.47 3.93 13.76
C LEU A 220 -1.38 4.89 14.19
N GLN A 221 -0.34 4.99 13.37
CA GLN A 221 0.82 5.83 13.65
C GLN A 221 1.42 6.35 12.34
N LEU A 222 2.28 7.36 12.47
CA LEU A 222 3.03 7.86 11.34
C LEU A 222 3.97 6.76 10.83
N THR A 223 3.75 6.32 9.60
CA THR A 223 4.56 5.33 8.91
C THR A 223 5.04 5.88 7.57
N ARG A 224 5.97 5.16 6.92
CA ARG A 224 6.41 5.46 5.54
C ARG A 224 6.27 4.19 4.70
N PRO A 225 5.46 4.18 3.64
CA PRO A 225 4.50 5.20 3.24
C PRO A 225 3.48 5.44 4.37
N LEU A 226 2.82 6.59 4.31
CA LEU A 226 1.81 6.95 5.31
C LEU A 226 0.75 5.85 5.42
N LEU A 227 0.37 5.54 6.65
CA LEU A 227 -0.72 4.61 6.90
C LEU A 227 -1.99 5.19 6.30
N GLU A 228 -2.69 4.41 5.48
CA GLU A 228 -3.96 4.85 4.90
C GLU A 228 -5.10 3.87 5.18
N GLY A 229 -6.30 4.44 5.29
CA GLY A 229 -7.53 3.67 5.44
C GLY A 229 -8.69 4.45 6.03
N ASP A 230 -9.85 3.81 6.03
CA ASP A 230 -11.07 4.34 6.64
C ASP A 230 -10.97 4.41 8.16
N ASP A 231 -10.16 3.54 8.78
CA ASP A 231 -9.78 3.62 10.20
C ASP A 231 -9.05 4.92 10.53
N VAL A 232 -8.08 5.30 9.70
CA VAL A 232 -7.37 6.59 9.79
C VAL A 232 -8.36 7.75 9.61
N ARG A 233 -9.26 7.67 8.63
CA ARG A 233 -10.27 8.70 8.39
C ARG A 233 -11.18 8.88 9.59
N GLN A 234 -11.63 7.80 10.22
CA GLN A 234 -12.47 7.82 11.41
C GLN A 234 -11.75 8.50 12.59
N VAL A 235 -10.46 8.22 12.78
CA VAL A 235 -9.64 8.89 13.81
C VAL A 235 -9.46 10.36 13.51
N GLN A 236 -9.15 10.74 12.27
CA GLN A 236 -9.04 12.15 11.89
C GLN A 236 -10.36 12.91 12.12
N GLN A 237 -11.50 12.31 11.79
CA GLN A 237 -12.81 12.88 12.09
C GLN A 237 -13.03 13.03 13.60
N ALA A 238 -12.64 12.04 14.40
CA ALA A 238 -12.77 12.09 15.86
C ALA A 238 -11.87 13.17 16.48
N LEU A 239 -10.64 13.35 15.98
CA LEU A 239 -9.74 14.41 16.39
C LEU A 239 -10.36 15.80 16.11
N VAL A 240 -10.89 15.99 14.91
CA VAL A 240 -11.60 17.25 14.54
C VAL A 240 -12.81 17.49 15.44
N ARG A 241 -13.62 16.47 15.72
CA ARG A 241 -14.76 16.58 16.66
C ARG A 241 -14.33 16.95 18.09
N ASN A 242 -13.13 16.54 18.50
CA ASN A 242 -12.55 16.87 19.82
C ASN A 242 -11.79 18.21 19.83
N GLY A 243 -11.85 19.00 18.74
CA GLY A 243 -11.25 20.33 18.67
C GLY A 243 -9.78 20.36 18.22
N PHE A 244 -9.24 19.23 17.74
CA PHE A 244 -7.87 19.15 17.23
C PHE A 244 -7.83 19.35 15.71
N GLN A 245 -6.85 20.09 15.23
CA GLN A 245 -6.68 20.32 13.79
C GLN A 245 -6.09 19.07 13.13
N SER A 246 -6.87 18.39 12.29
CA SER A 246 -6.41 17.29 11.44
C SER A 246 -7.08 17.35 10.06
N THR A 247 -6.38 16.93 9.02
CA THR A 247 -6.94 16.83 7.67
C THR A 247 -7.63 15.48 7.53
N VAL A 248 -8.92 15.44 7.20
CA VAL A 248 -9.69 14.19 7.06
C VAL A 248 -9.52 13.60 5.67
N ASP A 249 -8.31 13.14 5.38
CA ASP A 249 -7.94 12.59 4.06
C ASP A 249 -7.79 11.06 4.05
N GLY A 250 -7.75 10.44 5.22
CA GLY A 250 -7.52 9.01 5.42
C GLY A 250 -6.04 8.63 5.43
N PHE A 251 -5.11 9.59 5.56
CA PHE A 251 -3.67 9.36 5.71
C PHE A 251 -3.13 9.79 7.06
N PHE A 252 -2.42 8.88 7.72
CA PHE A 252 -1.76 9.15 8.98
C PHE A 252 -0.42 9.85 8.73
N GLY A 253 -0.50 11.11 8.31
CA GLY A 253 0.64 11.99 8.10
C GLY A 253 1.12 12.71 9.38
N PRO A 254 2.22 13.48 9.31
CA PRO A 254 2.79 14.19 10.47
C PRO A 254 1.79 15.09 11.19
N LYS A 255 0.89 15.76 10.46
CA LYS A 255 -0.18 16.57 11.07
C LYS A 255 -1.18 15.74 11.87
N THR A 256 -1.47 14.51 11.42
CA THR A 256 -2.33 13.58 12.17
C THR A 256 -1.60 13.13 13.43
N GLU A 257 -0.31 12.78 13.34
CA GLU A 257 0.52 12.42 14.48
C GLU A 257 0.60 13.55 15.52
N GLU A 258 0.83 14.79 15.10
CA GLU A 258 0.83 15.98 15.96
C GLU A 258 -0.52 16.16 16.68
N ALA A 259 -1.64 16.03 15.95
CA ALA A 259 -2.98 16.09 16.52
C ALA A 259 -3.23 14.98 17.54
N VAL A 260 -2.73 13.77 17.28
CA VAL A 260 -2.83 12.63 18.22
C VAL A 260 -2.01 12.89 19.47
N LYS A 261 -0.77 13.38 19.36
CA LYS A 261 0.08 13.73 20.52
C LYS A 261 -0.58 14.81 21.37
N ALA A 262 -1.10 15.86 20.75
CA ALA A 262 -1.82 16.92 21.46
C ALA A 262 -3.07 16.39 22.16
N PHE A 263 -3.82 15.49 21.52
CA PHE A 263 -4.98 14.83 22.11
C PHE A 263 -4.60 13.95 23.30
N GLN A 264 -3.60 13.08 23.15
CA GLN A 264 -3.08 12.23 24.21
C GLN A 264 -2.65 13.07 25.42
N GLN A 265 -1.94 14.18 25.19
CA GLN A 265 -1.52 15.10 26.23
C GLN A 265 -2.71 15.74 26.95
N GLN A 266 -3.71 16.25 26.22
CA GLN A 266 -4.92 16.84 26.81
C GLN A 266 -5.71 15.82 27.65
N LYS A 267 -5.74 14.55 27.22
CA LYS A 267 -6.44 13.45 27.91
C LYS A 267 -5.59 12.74 28.95
N GLN A 268 -4.37 13.22 29.22
CA GLN A 268 -3.42 12.63 30.18
C GLN A 268 -3.12 11.15 29.89
N LEU A 269 -3.17 10.75 28.62
CA LEU A 269 -2.78 9.42 28.19
C LEU A 269 -1.25 9.31 28.16
N GLN A 270 -0.72 8.18 28.62
CA GLN A 270 0.71 7.90 28.63
C GLN A 270 1.01 6.55 27.94
N PRO A 271 2.08 6.48 27.12
CA PRO A 271 2.95 7.59 26.71
C PRO A 271 2.26 8.56 25.73
N VAL A 272 2.77 9.79 25.63
CA VAL A 272 2.41 10.75 24.56
C VAL A 272 3.29 10.46 23.34
N ASP A 273 2.96 9.39 22.62
CA ASP A 273 3.77 8.81 21.56
C ASP A 273 3.24 9.11 20.15
N GLY A 274 2.01 9.61 20.01
CA GLY A 274 1.35 9.79 18.72
C GLY A 274 0.82 8.49 18.09
N ILE A 275 0.82 7.39 18.84
CA ILE A 275 0.32 6.09 18.41
C ILE A 275 -1.12 5.93 18.89
N VAL A 276 -2.04 5.70 17.95
CA VAL A 276 -3.43 5.45 18.25
C VAL A 276 -3.63 3.96 18.51
N GLY A 277 -3.43 3.59 19.77
CA GLY A 277 -3.79 2.27 20.31
C GLY A 277 -5.17 2.24 20.97
N PRO A 278 -5.57 1.11 21.59
CA PRO A 278 -6.88 0.93 22.20
C PRO A 278 -7.28 2.03 23.20
N ALA A 279 -6.34 2.50 24.02
CA ALA A 279 -6.59 3.57 24.99
C ALA A 279 -6.93 4.91 24.31
N THR A 280 -6.22 5.26 23.23
CA THR A 280 -6.48 6.47 22.45
C THR A 280 -7.81 6.37 21.70
N LEU A 281 -8.13 5.21 21.11
CA LEU A 281 -9.41 4.97 20.45
C LEU A 281 -10.59 5.15 21.42
N ALA A 282 -10.51 4.51 22.60
CA ALA A 282 -11.53 4.64 23.62
C ALA A 282 -11.72 6.10 24.07
N ALA A 283 -10.62 6.84 24.30
CA ALA A 283 -10.67 8.25 24.68
C ALA A 283 -11.26 9.14 23.57
N LEU A 284 -11.10 8.78 22.29
CA LEU A 284 -11.70 9.46 21.14
C LEU A 284 -13.20 9.16 20.98
N GLY A 285 -13.76 8.26 21.81
CA GLY A 285 -15.14 7.79 21.70
C GLY A 285 -15.34 6.82 20.53
N LEU A 286 -14.28 6.15 20.10
CA LEU A 286 -14.35 5.14 19.06
C LEU A 286 -14.26 3.74 19.70
N SER A 287 -15.17 2.85 19.33
CA SER A 287 -15.15 1.45 19.72
C SER A 287 -14.67 0.61 18.53
N SER A 288 -13.84 -0.39 18.81
CA SER A 288 -13.58 -1.44 17.84
C SER A 288 -14.86 -2.22 17.59
N SER A 289 -15.23 -2.38 16.31
CA SER A 289 -16.33 -3.24 15.87
C SER A 289 -16.13 -4.68 16.32
#